data_AF-A0A7W0XPZ2-F1
#
_entry.id   AF-A0A7W0XPZ2-F1
#
_cell.length_a   1.000
_cell.length_b   1.000
_cell.length_c   1.000
_cell.angle_alpha   90.00
_cell.angle_beta   90.00
_cell.angle_gamma   90.00
#
_symmetry.space_group_name_H-M   'P 1'
#
loop_
_entity.id
_entity.type
_entity.pdbx_description
1 polymer ?
#
loop_
_entity_poly.entity_id
_entity_poly.type
_entity_poly.pdbx_seq_one_letter_code
_entity_poly.pdbx_strand_id
1 'polypeptide(L)'
;MAVESFISAMSREDAAAVWMFASEEDQDAFQSEEAVYKAFADTFPVLTDVADANVDSIRQEGETPFVQLSLTGEDGTKYAASVGFCLDDAGDWKVISLDVNSVSDRVASL
;
A
#
# COMPACT_ATOMS: atom_id res chain seq x y z
N MET A 1 8.79 -6.49 5.97
CA MET A 1 9.10 -5.04 6.00
C MET A 1 7.80 -4.25 6.15
N ALA A 2 7.82 -2.97 6.54
CA ALA A 2 6.59 -2.19 6.82
C ALA A 2 5.57 -2.23 5.67
N VAL A 3 6.04 -2.07 4.42
CA VAL A 3 5.21 -2.15 3.22
C VAL A 3 4.54 -3.51 3.02
N GLU A 4 5.27 -4.61 3.18
CA GLU A 4 4.71 -5.96 3.05
C GLU A 4 3.67 -6.23 4.16
N SER A 5 3.93 -5.72 5.37
CA SER A 5 2.98 -5.80 6.48
C SER A 5 1.69 -5.03 6.19
N PHE A 6 1.79 -3.83 5.62
CA PHE A 6 0.62 -3.05 5.20
C PHE A 6 -0.19 -3.78 4.11
N ILE A 7 0.48 -4.26 3.05
CA ILE A 7 -0.19 -5.00 1.97
C ILE A 7 -0.85 -6.28 2.50
N SER A 8 -0.17 -7.02 3.39
CA SER A 8 -0.74 -8.21 4.02
C SER A 8 -1.90 -7.87 4.97
N ALA A 9 -1.93 -6.70 5.59
CA ALA A 9 -3.04 -6.26 6.43
C ALA A 9 -4.26 -5.94 5.57
N MET A 10 -4.06 -5.26 4.43
CA MET A 10 -5.11 -4.98 3.45
C MET A 10 -5.77 -6.28 2.94
N SER A 11 -4.97 -7.28 2.55
CA SER A 11 -5.49 -8.53 2.00
C SER A 11 -6.14 -9.47 3.02
N ARG A 12 -5.90 -9.25 4.31
CA ARG A 12 -6.51 -10.02 5.41
C ARG A 12 -7.67 -9.31 6.08
N GLU A 13 -8.06 -8.14 5.57
CA GLU A 13 -9.08 -7.28 6.18
C GLU A 13 -8.73 -6.89 7.64
N ASP A 14 -7.44 -6.78 7.96
CA ASP A 14 -6.96 -6.44 9.30
C ASP A 14 -6.98 -4.91 9.50
N ALA A 15 -8.17 -4.39 9.80
CA ALA A 15 -8.41 -2.95 9.94
C ALA A 15 -7.53 -2.29 11.02
N ALA A 16 -7.25 -2.99 12.12
CA ALA A 16 -6.39 -2.49 13.19
C ALA A 16 -4.93 -2.34 12.72
N ALA A 17 -4.42 -3.33 11.99
CA ALA A 17 -3.08 -3.23 11.41
C ALA A 17 -3.01 -2.14 10.32
N VAL A 18 -4.03 -2.02 9.46
CA VAL A 18 -4.12 -0.95 8.45
C VAL A 18 -4.14 0.43 9.11
N TRP A 19 -4.90 0.60 10.18
CA TRP A 19 -4.93 1.84 10.97
C TRP A 19 -3.55 2.27 11.45
N MET A 20 -2.73 1.33 11.93
CA MET A 20 -1.37 1.62 12.41
C MET A 20 -0.47 2.22 11.32
N PHE A 21 -0.71 1.88 10.06
CA PHE A 21 0.02 2.41 8.90
C PHE A 21 -0.61 3.67 8.31
N ALA A 22 -1.88 3.96 8.61
CA ALA A 22 -2.54 5.16 8.13
C ALA A 22 -1.92 6.42 8.77
N SER A 23 -1.81 7.48 7.97
CA SER A 23 -1.31 8.77 8.46
C SER A 23 -2.23 9.33 9.57
N GLU A 24 -1.71 10.20 10.45
CA GLU A 24 -2.56 10.86 11.46
C GLU A 24 -3.70 11.66 10.81
N GLU A 25 -3.46 12.24 9.63
CA GLU A 25 -4.49 12.92 8.83
C GLU A 25 -5.63 11.98 8.43
N ASP A 26 -5.31 10.77 7.96
CA ASP A 26 -6.32 9.75 7.62
C ASP A 26 -7.04 9.23 8.87
N GLN A 27 -6.31 8.99 9.97
CA GLN A 27 -6.89 8.55 11.24
C GLN A 27 -7.89 9.58 11.77
N ASP A 28 -7.55 10.88 11.73
CA ASP A 28 -8.43 11.97 12.14
C ASP A 28 -9.61 12.17 11.18
N ALA A 29 -9.41 11.99 9.87
CA ALA A 29 -10.45 12.14 8.87
C ALA A 29 -11.53 11.05 8.95
N PHE A 30 -11.11 9.79 9.14
CA PHE A 30 -12.02 8.63 9.11
C PHE A 30 -12.45 8.14 10.51
N GLN A 31 -11.75 8.56 11.57
CA GLN A 31 -12.11 8.42 13.00
C GLN A 31 -12.30 6.97 13.53
N SER A 32 -12.09 5.95 12.69
CA SER A 32 -12.16 4.54 13.10
C SER A 32 -11.35 3.63 12.18
N GLU A 33 -10.86 2.52 12.74
CA GLU A 33 -10.10 1.49 12.03
C GLU A 33 -10.86 0.96 10.80
N GLU A 34 -12.14 0.66 10.97
CA GLU A 34 -13.01 0.15 9.90
C GLU A 34 -13.20 1.18 8.78
N ALA A 35 -13.34 2.47 9.11
CA ALA A 35 -13.51 3.51 8.11
C ALA A 35 -12.23 3.78 7.32
N VAL A 36 -11.06 3.76 7.98
CA VAL A 36 -9.76 3.85 7.31
C VAL A 36 -9.55 2.67 6.38
N TYR A 37 -9.75 1.45 6.87
CA TYR A 37 -9.65 0.24 6.05
C TYR A 37 -10.54 0.36 4.81
N LYS A 38 -11.80 0.73 5.02
CA LYS A 38 -12.76 0.88 3.92
C LYS A 38 -12.34 1.97 2.93
N ALA A 39 -11.80 3.09 3.39
CA ALA A 39 -11.31 4.15 2.50
C ALA A 39 -10.15 3.66 1.61
N PHE A 40 -9.21 2.92 2.18
CA PHE A 40 -8.14 2.29 1.39
C PHE A 40 -8.68 1.24 0.43
N ALA A 41 -9.59 0.37 0.87
CA ALA A 41 -10.19 -0.68 0.05
C ALA A 41 -11.04 -0.09 -1.11
N ASP A 42 -11.81 0.96 -0.85
CA ASP A 42 -12.63 1.63 -1.87
C ASP A 42 -11.75 2.34 -2.91
N THR A 43 -10.61 2.91 -2.48
CA THR A 43 -9.67 3.62 -3.38
C THR A 43 -8.76 2.66 -4.14
N PHE A 44 -8.30 1.61 -3.49
CA PHE A 44 -7.34 0.63 -4.00
C PHE A 44 -7.85 -0.80 -3.79
N PRO A 45 -8.96 -1.19 -4.45
CA PRO A 45 -9.59 -2.49 -4.24
C PRO A 45 -8.66 -3.65 -4.58
N VAL A 46 -7.66 -3.44 -5.44
CA VAL A 46 -6.65 -4.44 -5.75
C VAL A 46 -5.93 -4.95 -4.50
N LEU A 47 -5.73 -4.10 -3.48
CA LEU A 47 -5.00 -4.45 -2.27
C LEU A 47 -5.74 -5.46 -1.38
N THR A 48 -7.07 -5.60 -1.53
CA THR A 48 -7.86 -6.56 -0.76
C THR A 48 -7.69 -7.99 -1.24
N ASP A 49 -7.24 -8.20 -2.48
CA ASP A 49 -7.14 -9.51 -3.12
C ASP A 49 -5.69 -9.85 -3.54
N VAL A 50 -4.68 -9.21 -2.93
CA VAL A 50 -3.27 -9.50 -3.21
C VAL A 50 -2.89 -10.84 -2.57
N ALA A 51 -2.47 -11.79 -3.41
CA ALA A 51 -1.92 -13.07 -2.98
C ALA A 51 -0.41 -13.01 -2.70
N ASP A 52 0.32 -12.24 -3.51
CA ASP A 52 1.78 -12.14 -3.44
C ASP A 52 2.25 -10.71 -3.73
N ALA A 53 3.22 -10.23 -2.98
CA ALA A 53 3.80 -8.90 -3.11
C ALA A 53 5.32 -8.99 -3.05
N ASN A 54 6.01 -8.51 -4.09
CA ASN A 54 7.46 -8.49 -4.17
C ASN A 54 7.96 -7.05 -4.20
N VAL A 55 9.04 -6.79 -3.46
CA VAL A 55 9.73 -5.50 -3.53
C VAL A 55 10.72 -5.51 -4.67
N ASP A 56 10.49 -4.66 -5.67
CA ASP A 56 11.37 -4.54 -6.84
C ASP A 56 12.53 -3.59 -6.58
N SER A 57 12.23 -2.44 -5.98
CA SER A 57 13.24 -1.44 -5.66
C SER A 57 12.78 -0.48 -4.57
N ILE A 58 13.74 0.16 -3.93
CA ILE A 58 13.49 1.23 -2.96
C ILE A 58 14.27 2.45 -3.45
N ARG A 59 13.57 3.57 -3.63
CA ARG A 59 14.17 4.86 -3.96
C ARG A 59 13.90 5.85 -2.84
N GLN A 60 14.78 6.80 -2.66
CA GLN A 60 14.62 7.85 -1.65
C GLN A 60 14.39 9.18 -2.36
N GLU A 61 13.27 9.83 -2.07
CA GLU A 61 12.94 11.16 -2.57
C GLU A 61 12.94 12.14 -1.39
N GLY A 62 14.05 12.86 -1.23
CA GLY A 62 14.30 13.66 -0.02
C GLY A 62 14.44 12.76 1.20
N GLU A 63 13.56 12.93 2.19
CA GLU A 63 13.52 12.12 3.41
C GLU A 63 12.51 10.97 3.31
N THR A 64 11.73 10.90 2.23
CA THR A 64 10.68 9.90 2.05
C THR A 64 11.20 8.70 1.24
N PRO A 65 11.27 7.49 1.81
CA PRO A 65 11.42 6.28 1.02
C PRO A 65 10.15 5.97 0.21
N PHE A 66 10.34 5.69 -1.07
CA PHE A 66 9.35 5.15 -1.97
C PHE A 66 9.72 3.73 -2.36
N VAL A 67 8.82 2.79 -2.09
CA VAL A 67 8.98 1.38 -2.41
C VAL A 67 8.19 1.06 -3.68
N GLN A 68 8.86 0.52 -4.68
CA GLN A 68 8.23 -0.04 -5.87
C GLN A 68 7.98 -1.53 -5.64
N LEU A 69 6.75 -1.96 -5.94
CA LEU A 69 6.24 -3.29 -5.70
C LEU A 69 5.66 -3.90 -6.97
N SER A 70 5.86 -5.20 -7.13
CA SER A 70 5.11 -6.05 -8.05
C SER A 70 4.12 -6.86 -7.23
N LEU A 71 2.83 -6.65 -7.47
CA LEU A 71 1.74 -7.35 -6.81
C LEU A 71 1.10 -8.35 -7.76
N THR A 72 0.71 -9.51 -7.22
CA THR A 72 -0.07 -10.52 -7.93
C THR A 72 -1.36 -10.76 -7.15
N GLY A 73 -2.50 -10.52 -7.80
CA GLY A 73 -3.82 -10.83 -7.25
C GLY A 73 -4.08 -12.33 -7.17
N GLU A 74 -5.09 -12.74 -6.40
CA GLU A 74 -5.53 -14.14 -6.31
C GLU A 74 -5.96 -14.74 -7.66
N ASP A 75 -6.45 -13.89 -8.56
CA ASP A 75 -6.83 -14.25 -9.93
C ASP A 75 -5.62 -14.38 -10.89
N GLY A 76 -4.41 -14.08 -10.41
CA GLY A 76 -3.17 -14.07 -11.17
C GLY A 76 -2.88 -12.76 -11.92
N THR A 77 -3.74 -11.74 -11.79
CA THR A 77 -3.53 -10.42 -12.40
C THR A 77 -2.34 -9.72 -11.76
N LYS A 78 -1.51 -9.07 -12.57
CA LYS A 78 -0.30 -8.36 -12.12
C LYS A 78 -0.51 -6.86 -12.04
N TYR A 79 0.01 -6.27 -10.97
CA TYR A 79 -0.05 -4.85 -10.71
C TYR A 79 1.33 -4.34 -10.30
N ALA A 80 1.59 -3.08 -10.61
CA ALA A 80 2.73 -2.34 -10.12
C ALA A 80 2.21 -1.33 -9.11
N ALA A 81 2.81 -1.28 -7.92
CA ALA A 81 2.45 -0.34 -6.88
C ALA A 81 3.66 0.46 -6.44
N SER A 82 3.42 1.71 -6.06
CA SER A 82 4.40 2.60 -5.49
C SER A 82 3.87 3.09 -4.15
N VAL A 83 4.61 2.84 -3.08
CA VAL A 83 4.21 3.24 -1.73
C VAL A 83 5.27 4.14 -1.11
N GLY A 84 4.86 5.36 -0.77
CA GLY A 84 5.67 6.31 -0.02
C GLY A 84 5.39 6.18 1.48
N PHE A 85 6.45 6.06 2.26
CA PHE A 85 6.37 6.00 3.72
C PHE A 85 7.11 7.17 4.37
N CYS A 86 6.59 7.65 5.50
CA CYS A 86 7.37 8.47 6.45
C CYS A 86 7.44 7.78 7.81
N LEU A 87 8.44 8.16 8.61
CA LEU A 87 8.43 7.88 10.04
C LEU A 87 7.72 9.04 10.73
N ASP A 88 6.78 8.72 11.61
CA ASP A 88 6.21 9.72 12.52
C ASP A 88 7.16 10.02 13.70
N ASP A 89 6.75 10.95 14.57
CA ASP A 89 7.51 11.35 15.75
C ASP A 89 7.66 10.21 16.79
N ALA A 90 6.81 9.18 16.74
CA ALA A 90 6.89 7.98 17.57
C ALA A 90 7.84 6.91 16.98
N GLY A 91 8.27 7.08 15.72
CA GLY A 91 9.09 6.13 14.99
C GLY A 91 8.29 5.02 14.29
N ASP A 92 6.99 5.21 14.10
CA ASP A 92 6.13 4.31 13.36
C ASP A 92 6.08 4.71 11.87
N TRP A 93 6.07 3.71 10.99
CA TRP A 93 5.98 3.95 9.54
C TRP A 93 4.54 4.23 9.13
N LYS A 94 4.32 5.35 8.44
CA LYS A 94 3.03 5.80 7.93
C LYS A 94 3.02 5.87 6.42
N VAL A 95 1.94 5.41 5.79
CA VAL A 95 1.69 5.55 4.36
C VAL A 95 1.27 6.99 4.10
N ILE A 96 2.04 7.69 3.25
CA ILE A 96 1.73 9.07 2.85
C ILE A 96 1.43 9.19 1.36
N SER A 97 1.74 8.15 0.59
CA SER A 97 1.46 8.09 -0.83
C SER A 97 1.30 6.63 -1.24
N LEU A 98 0.27 6.36 -2.02
CA LEU A 98 -0.02 5.04 -2.55
C LEU A 98 -0.55 5.22 -3.97
N ASP A 99 0.05 4.50 -4.90
CA ASP A 99 -0.37 4.44 -6.29
C ASP A 99 -0.31 2.98 -6.75
N VAL A 100 -1.37 2.51 -7.43
CA VAL A 100 -1.47 1.13 -7.91
C VAL A 100 -1.96 1.16 -9.35
N ASN A 101 -1.17 0.58 -10.24
CA ASN A 101 -1.48 0.52 -11.67
C ASN A 101 -1.52 -0.94 -12.13
N SER A 102 -2.52 -1.28 -12.95
CA SER A 102 -2.52 -2.58 -13.65
C SER A 102 -1.31 -2.66 -14.57
N VAL A 103 -0.53 -3.73 -14.46
CA VAL A 103 0.45 -4.06 -15.49
C VAL A 103 -0.33 -4.71 -16.62
N SER A 104 -1.01 -3.89 -17.43
CA SER A 104 -1.40 -4.38 -18.75
C SER A 104 -0.13 -4.80 -19.45
N ASP A 105 -0.15 -5.97 -20.09
CA ASP A 105 0.88 -6.47 -21.00
C ASP A 105 0.99 -5.51 -22.19
N ARG A 106 1.47 -4.28 -21.96
CA ARG A 106 1.94 -3.41 -23.00
C ARG A 106 3.26 -4.02 -23.42
N VAL A 107 3.13 -4.89 -24.41
CA VAL A 107 4.10 -5.09 -25.47
C VAL A 107 4.70 -3.74 -25.82
N ALA A 108 5.79 -3.36 -25.16
CA ALA A 108 6.67 -2.33 -25.68
C ALA A 108 7.42 -2.99 -26.82
N SER A 109 6.75 -3.05 -27.97
CA SER A 109 7.46 -2.94 -29.24
C SER A 109 8.24 -1.63 -29.18
N LEU A 110 9.57 -1.73 -29.12
CA LEU A 110 10.54 -0.82 -29.73
C LEU A 110 11.94 -1.44 -29.64
#